data_AF-Q96Y78-F1
#
_entry.id   AF-Q96Y78-F1
#
_cell.length_a   1.000
_cell.length_b   1.000
_cell.length_c   1.000
_cell.angle_alpha   90.00
_cell.angle_beta   90.00
_cell.angle_gamma   90.00
#
_symmetry.space_group_name_H-M   'P 1'
#
loop_
_entity.id
_entity.type
_entity.pdbx_description
1 polymer ?
#
loop_
_entity_poly.entity_id
_entity_poly.type
_entity_poly.pdbx_seq_one_letter_code
_entity_poly.pdbx_strand_id
1 'polypeptide(L)'
;MSEVSFHFKCNQDSILFNCNYKLYSMEYSKLNNDIIIRLNSPKFRVSFEKGKFFDMHNLLVKKGVEGEEKIKPIVREFSEIMKEGIAQFSLQNNLPLSILMKFLDEMQDIYLDPRKYLDFEVISILIDVNKEFMKDKPGFTTNRKITMELQSQKGCAKVIIPEDGNITHFYSLDCKEWIEDFSMYRNLLYSLHPTISEINEIVNFMKKVI
;
A
#
# COMPACT_ATOMS: atom_id res chain seq x y z
N MET A 1 2.76 -16.94 11.17
CA MET A 1 2.12 -15.88 10.36
C MET A 1 3.19 -14.95 9.83
N SER A 2 3.13 -14.56 8.55
CA SER A 2 4.05 -13.55 7.99
C SER A 2 4.05 -12.28 8.86
N GLU A 3 5.22 -11.74 9.18
CA GLU A 3 5.39 -10.52 10.01
C GLU A 3 5.15 -9.22 9.24
N VAL A 4 4.75 -9.28 7.97
CA VAL A 4 4.58 -8.08 7.16
C VAL A 4 3.43 -7.19 7.67
N SER A 5 3.66 -5.89 7.66
CA SER A 5 2.63 -4.86 7.69
C SER A 5 2.90 -3.86 6.58
N PHE A 6 1.85 -3.36 5.94
CA PHE A 6 2.01 -2.37 4.89
C PHE A 6 0.78 -1.50 4.76
N HIS A 7 1.00 -0.28 4.29
CA HIS A 7 0.00 0.71 3.94
C HIS A 7 0.32 1.19 2.54
N PHE A 8 -0.56 0.94 1.58
CA PHE A 8 -0.48 1.47 0.24
C PHE A 8 -1.71 2.32 -0.04
N LYS A 9 -1.50 3.58 -0.41
CA LYS A 9 -2.54 4.49 -0.85
C LYS A 9 -2.09 5.20 -2.11
N CYS A 10 -2.87 5.12 -3.16
CA CYS A 10 -2.59 5.74 -4.44
C CYS A 10 -3.81 6.52 -4.92
N ASN A 11 -3.63 7.77 -5.33
CA ASN A 11 -4.62 8.57 -6.05
C ASN A 11 -3.92 9.28 -7.22
N GLN A 12 -4.65 10.09 -7.98
CA GLN A 12 -4.14 10.67 -9.23
C GLN A 12 -2.86 11.50 -9.09
N ASP A 13 -2.59 12.06 -7.91
CA ASP A 13 -1.50 13.01 -7.66
C ASP A 13 -0.51 12.52 -6.59
N SER A 14 -0.77 11.39 -5.94
CA SER A 14 0.04 10.90 -4.84
C SER A 14 0.10 9.38 -4.72
N ILE A 15 1.24 8.91 -4.23
CA ILE A 15 1.44 7.54 -3.76
C ILE A 15 2.03 7.62 -2.36
N LEU A 16 1.43 6.91 -1.42
CA LEU A 16 1.97 6.67 -0.10
C LEU A 16 2.11 5.17 0.08
N PHE A 17 3.33 4.71 0.33
CA PHE A 17 3.61 3.33 0.62
C PHE A 17 4.51 3.23 1.84
N ASN A 18 4.06 2.51 2.86
CA ASN A 18 4.86 2.15 4.02
C ASN A 18 4.84 0.63 4.15
N CYS A 19 5.99 -0.01 4.35
CA CYS A 19 6.06 -1.45 4.50
C CYS A 19 7.14 -1.83 5.51
N ASN A 20 6.78 -2.72 6.43
CA ASN A 20 7.69 -3.31 7.40
C ASN A 20 7.70 -4.83 7.21
N TYR A 21 8.88 -5.41 7.13
CA TYR A 21 9.06 -6.85 7.05
C TYR A 21 10.37 -7.25 7.72
N LYS A 22 10.29 -8.09 8.75
CA LYS A 22 11.44 -8.48 9.60
C LYS A 22 12.12 -7.21 10.15
N LEU A 23 13.42 -7.03 9.87
CA LEU A 23 14.21 -5.87 10.29
C LEU A 23 14.26 -4.74 9.24
N TYR A 24 13.47 -4.83 8.17
CA TYR A 24 13.44 -3.85 7.08
C TYR A 24 12.18 -2.99 7.20
N SER A 25 12.36 -1.69 7.01
CA SER A 25 11.29 -0.70 6.91
C SER A 25 11.53 0.19 5.71
N MET A 26 10.48 0.41 4.93
CA MET A 26 10.49 1.19 3.71
C MET A 26 9.31 2.15 3.72
N GLU A 27 9.58 3.43 3.52
CA GLU A 27 8.59 4.46 3.24
C GLU A 27 8.88 5.05 1.87
N TYR A 28 7.84 5.16 1.05
CA TYR A 28 7.83 5.89 -0.20
C TYR A 28 6.63 6.84 -0.17
N SER A 29 6.89 8.12 -0.36
CA SER A 29 5.86 9.14 -0.46
C SER A 29 6.14 10.01 -1.68
N LYS A 30 5.16 10.06 -2.58
CA LYS A 30 5.10 11.00 -3.68
C LYS A 30 3.87 11.86 -3.49
N LEU A 31 4.05 13.17 -3.48
CA LEU A 31 2.98 14.15 -3.54
C LEU A 31 3.33 15.16 -4.63
N ASN A 32 2.56 15.17 -5.72
CA ASN A 32 2.90 15.92 -6.93
C ASN A 32 4.31 15.53 -7.43
N ASN A 33 5.26 16.48 -7.40
CA ASN A 33 6.65 16.27 -7.80
C ASN A 33 7.60 16.03 -6.62
N ASP A 34 7.14 16.17 -5.38
CA ASP A 34 7.98 15.91 -4.20
C ASP A 34 7.99 14.42 -3.91
N ILE A 35 9.20 13.86 -3.85
CA ILE A 35 9.46 12.45 -3.55
C ILE A 35 10.30 12.36 -2.29
N ILE A 36 9.87 11.47 -1.40
CA ILE A 36 10.51 11.11 -0.15
C ILE A 36 10.60 9.59 -0.11
N ILE A 37 11.82 9.09 0.04
CA ILE A 37 12.09 7.67 0.28
C ILE A 37 12.85 7.56 1.60
N ARG A 38 12.43 6.66 2.49
CA ARG A 38 13.16 6.34 3.72
C ARG A 38 13.32 4.83 3.83
N LEU A 39 14.55 4.39 4.05
CA LEU A 39 14.90 2.99 4.11
C LEU A 39 15.69 2.74 5.39
N ASN A 40 15.22 1.79 6.19
CA ASN A 40 15.83 1.41 7.45
C ASN A 40 16.01 -0.10 7.54
N SER A 41 17.23 -0.53 7.83
CA SER A 41 17.62 -1.90 8.13
C SER A 41 18.85 -1.88 9.03
N PRO A 42 19.32 -3.03 9.54
CA PRO A 42 20.57 -3.08 10.31
C PRO A 42 21.80 -2.56 9.56
N LYS A 43 21.76 -2.55 8.22
CA LYS A 43 22.86 -2.09 7.35
C LYS A 43 22.66 -0.67 6.84
N PHE A 44 21.41 -0.24 6.65
CA PHE A 44 21.09 1.01 5.98
C PHE A 44 20.19 1.86 6.85
N ARG A 45 20.57 3.12 7.02
CA ARG A 45 19.67 4.16 7.54
C ARG A 45 19.75 5.36 6.63
N VAL A 46 19.02 5.27 5.52
CA VAL A 46 19.14 6.22 4.41
C VAL A 46 17.81 6.86 4.07
N SER A 47 17.86 8.09 3.55
CA SER A 47 16.71 8.76 2.95
C SER A 47 17.08 9.44 1.64
N PHE A 48 16.09 9.60 0.78
CA PHE A 48 16.19 10.41 -0.43
C PHE A 48 15.04 11.38 -0.49
N GLU A 49 15.34 12.68 -0.44
CA GLU A 49 14.34 13.74 -0.43
C GLU A 49 14.83 14.90 -1.30
N LYS A 50 14.00 15.37 -2.23
CA LYS A 50 14.28 16.54 -3.10
C LYS A 50 15.65 16.46 -3.81
N GLY A 51 15.96 15.29 -4.38
CA GLY A 51 17.23 15.06 -5.09
C GLY A 51 18.45 14.93 -4.18
N LYS A 52 18.27 14.74 -2.88
CA LYS A 52 19.38 14.58 -1.92
C LYS A 52 19.29 13.21 -1.26
N PHE A 53 20.35 12.45 -1.37
CA PHE A 53 20.58 11.22 -0.62
C PHE A 53 21.26 11.54 0.70
N PHE A 54 20.71 11.05 1.79
CA PHE A 54 21.25 11.14 3.14
C PHE A 54 21.55 9.74 3.64
N ASP A 55 22.78 9.49 4.04
CA ASP A 55 23.18 8.28 4.74
C ASP A 55 23.54 8.65 6.18
N MET A 56 22.63 8.31 7.09
CA MET A 56 22.76 8.64 8.51
C MET A 56 23.73 7.70 9.23
N HIS A 57 24.03 6.53 8.64
CA HIS A 57 25.00 5.60 9.20
C HIS A 57 26.43 6.09 8.97
N ASN A 58 26.71 6.56 7.74
CA ASN A 58 28.03 7.05 7.35
C ASN A 58 28.17 8.59 7.43
N LEU A 59 27.13 9.29 7.89
CA LEU A 59 27.06 10.76 7.97
C LEU A 59 27.39 11.44 6.62
N LEU A 60 26.87 10.88 5.52
CA LEU A 60 27.16 11.32 4.16
C LEU A 60 25.92 11.95 3.51
N VAL A 61 26.12 13.01 2.73
CA VAL A 61 25.08 13.62 1.90
C VAL A 61 25.56 13.70 0.44
N LYS A 62 24.76 13.18 -0.47
CA LYS A 62 24.97 13.25 -1.94
C LYS A 62 23.78 13.94 -2.61
N LYS A 63 24.01 14.67 -3.70
CA LYS A 63 22.98 15.52 -4.34
C LYS A 63 22.90 15.24 -5.84
N GLY A 64 21.73 15.47 -6.41
CA GLY A 64 21.46 15.30 -7.84
C GLY A 64 21.69 13.85 -8.27
N VAL A 65 22.30 13.68 -9.44
CA VAL A 65 22.55 12.38 -10.07
C VAL A 65 23.32 11.43 -9.15
N GLU A 66 24.36 11.91 -8.45
CA GLU A 66 25.10 11.06 -7.50
C GLU A 66 24.20 10.53 -6.36
N GLY A 67 23.24 11.33 -5.90
CA GLY A 67 22.29 10.90 -4.87
C GLY A 67 21.34 9.83 -5.40
N GLU A 68 20.86 9.99 -6.64
CA GLU A 68 20.01 9.01 -7.30
C GLU A 68 20.74 7.69 -7.54
N GLU A 69 21.96 7.73 -8.08
CA GLU A 69 22.79 6.54 -8.31
C GLU A 69 23.08 5.77 -7.01
N LYS A 70 23.15 6.47 -5.87
CA LYS A 70 23.34 5.83 -4.55
C LYS A 70 22.07 5.18 -4.02
N ILE A 71 20.91 5.80 -4.17
CA ILE A 71 19.67 5.28 -3.58
C ILE A 71 19.06 4.15 -4.41
N LYS A 72 19.15 4.18 -5.75
CA LYS A 72 18.58 3.15 -6.65
C LYS A 72 18.94 1.70 -6.27
N PRO A 73 20.22 1.33 -6.07
CA PRO A 73 20.57 -0.04 -5.70
C PRO A 73 20.01 -0.43 -4.33
N ILE A 74 19.94 0.50 -3.37
CA ILE A 74 19.39 0.24 -2.03
C ILE A 74 17.87 0.05 -2.11
N VAL A 75 17.16 0.87 -2.91
CA VAL A 75 15.72 0.71 -3.16
C VAL A 75 15.44 -0.64 -3.80
N ARG A 76 16.25 -1.06 -4.78
CA ARG A 76 16.11 -2.37 -5.42
C ARG A 76 16.26 -3.51 -4.41
N GLU A 77 17.28 -3.47 -3.56
CA GLU A 77 17.48 -4.48 -2.51
C GLU A 77 16.26 -4.57 -1.58
N PHE A 78 15.79 -3.44 -1.06
CA PHE A 78 14.61 -3.45 -0.20
C PHE A 78 13.35 -3.91 -0.94
N SER A 79 13.17 -3.52 -2.21
CA SER A 79 11.98 -3.89 -2.98
C SER A 79 11.88 -5.40 -3.18
N GLU A 80 12.99 -6.09 -3.45
CA GLU A 80 13.01 -7.57 -3.50
C GLU A 80 12.61 -8.21 -2.16
N ILE A 81 13.14 -7.68 -1.05
CA ILE A 81 12.84 -8.17 0.30
C ILE A 81 11.35 -7.95 0.64
N MET A 82 10.81 -6.78 0.31
CA MET A 82 9.39 -6.49 0.55
C MET A 82 8.48 -7.35 -0.33
N LYS A 83 8.84 -7.60 -1.61
CA LYS A 83 8.09 -8.50 -2.49
C LYS A 83 8.00 -9.91 -1.90
N GLU A 84 9.08 -10.44 -1.32
CA GLU A 84 9.06 -11.74 -0.63
C GLU A 84 8.00 -11.76 0.49
N GLY A 85 8.01 -10.75 1.37
CA GLY A 85 7.08 -10.65 2.49
C GLY A 85 5.61 -10.49 2.06
N ILE A 86 5.36 -9.64 1.07
CA ILE A 86 4.02 -9.39 0.52
C ILE A 86 3.52 -10.64 -0.24
N ALA A 87 4.39 -11.34 -0.98
CA ALA A 87 3.99 -12.53 -1.74
C ALA A 87 3.60 -13.68 -0.82
N GLN A 88 4.38 -13.93 0.23
CA GLN A 88 4.03 -14.88 1.27
C GLN A 88 2.70 -14.52 1.95
N PHE A 89 2.48 -13.24 2.24
CA PHE A 89 1.25 -12.77 2.86
C PHE A 89 0.03 -12.88 1.93
N SER A 90 0.18 -12.53 0.65
CA SER A 90 -0.84 -12.70 -0.39
C SER A 90 -1.27 -14.16 -0.50
N LEU A 91 -0.33 -15.10 -0.55
CA LEU A 91 -0.64 -16.53 -0.64
C LEU A 91 -1.34 -17.05 0.63
N GLN A 92 -0.87 -16.66 1.82
CA GLN A 92 -1.45 -17.09 3.09
C GLN A 92 -2.90 -16.61 3.28
N ASN A 93 -3.22 -15.43 2.77
CA ASN A 93 -4.52 -14.77 3.01
C ASN A 93 -5.38 -14.67 1.74
N ASN A 94 -4.94 -15.28 0.63
CA ASN A 94 -5.59 -15.22 -0.67
C ASN A 94 -5.94 -13.78 -1.13
N LEU A 95 -5.00 -12.85 -0.98
CA LEU A 95 -5.21 -11.42 -1.29
C LEU A 95 -4.65 -11.02 -2.67
N PRO A 96 -5.39 -10.20 -3.45
CA PRO A 96 -4.93 -9.67 -4.73
C PRO A 96 -3.92 -8.52 -4.56
N LEU A 97 -2.65 -8.86 -4.37
CA LEU A 97 -1.59 -7.87 -4.12
C LEU A 97 -0.66 -7.65 -5.34
N SER A 98 -1.10 -8.03 -6.53
CA SER A 98 -0.35 -7.85 -7.78
C SER A 98 0.02 -6.38 -8.07
N ILE A 99 -0.87 -5.43 -7.73
CA ILE A 99 -0.58 -3.99 -7.83
C ILE A 99 0.63 -3.57 -6.99
N LEU A 100 0.80 -4.17 -5.81
CA LEU A 100 1.93 -3.89 -4.93
C LEU A 100 3.23 -4.49 -5.49
N MET A 101 3.14 -5.68 -6.11
CA MET A 101 4.29 -6.29 -6.79
C MET A 101 4.77 -5.40 -7.93
N LYS A 102 3.85 -4.97 -8.79
CA LYS A 102 4.14 -4.02 -9.88
C LYS A 102 4.76 -2.73 -9.36
N PHE A 103 4.18 -2.14 -8.32
CA PHE A 103 4.71 -0.94 -7.69
C PHE A 103 6.15 -1.14 -7.19
N LEU A 104 6.43 -2.26 -6.49
CA LEU A 104 7.77 -2.58 -5.99
C LEU A 104 8.78 -2.87 -7.11
N ASP A 105 8.35 -3.48 -8.21
CA ASP A 105 9.20 -3.70 -9.39
C ASP A 105 9.61 -2.36 -10.05
N GLU A 106 8.67 -1.41 -10.13
CA GLU A 106 8.90 -0.11 -10.77
C GLU A 106 9.66 0.88 -9.86
N MET A 107 9.63 0.70 -8.52
CA MET A 107 10.24 1.65 -7.57
C MET A 107 11.71 1.98 -7.82
N GLN A 108 12.46 1.12 -8.52
CA GLN A 108 13.84 1.40 -8.92
C GLN A 108 13.98 2.69 -9.76
N ASP A 109 12.91 3.13 -10.43
CA ASP A 109 12.90 4.35 -11.23
C ASP A 109 12.77 5.62 -10.38
N ILE A 110 12.48 5.51 -9.06
CA ILE A 110 12.28 6.57 -8.06
C ILE A 110 11.08 7.49 -8.38
N TYR A 111 10.96 7.95 -9.62
CA TYR A 111 9.95 8.88 -10.10
C TYR A 111 8.77 8.14 -10.70
N LEU A 112 7.92 7.59 -9.83
CA LEU A 112 6.72 6.87 -10.27
C LEU A 112 5.58 7.81 -10.65
N ASP A 113 4.79 7.42 -11.64
CA ASP A 113 3.54 8.09 -12.01
C ASP A 113 2.36 7.36 -11.33
N PRO A 114 1.63 7.99 -10.39
CA PRO A 114 0.49 7.40 -9.70
C PRO A 114 -0.58 6.84 -10.65
N ARG A 115 -0.75 7.44 -11.83
CA ARG A 115 -1.78 7.06 -12.80
C ARG A 115 -1.57 5.66 -13.37
N LYS A 116 -0.35 5.12 -13.31
CA LYS A 116 -0.04 3.74 -13.74
C LYS A 116 -0.66 2.66 -12.84
N TYR A 117 -1.06 3.04 -11.63
CA TYR A 117 -1.65 2.14 -10.63
C TYR A 117 -3.15 2.38 -10.46
N LEU A 118 -3.77 3.15 -11.35
CA LEU A 118 -5.18 3.53 -11.29
C LEU A 118 -5.84 3.27 -12.63
N ASP A 119 -7.14 2.98 -12.59
CA ASP A 119 -7.96 2.79 -13.79
C ASP A 119 -8.87 4.02 -14.00
N PHE A 120 -9.43 4.20 -15.19
CA PHE A 120 -10.34 5.32 -15.47
C PHE A 120 -11.53 5.36 -14.50
N GLU A 121 -12.04 4.19 -14.10
CA GLU A 121 -13.17 4.08 -13.18
C GLU A 121 -12.76 4.12 -11.70
N VAL A 122 -11.47 3.94 -11.40
CA VAL A 122 -10.93 3.84 -10.03
C VAL A 122 -9.86 4.93 -9.83
N ILE A 123 -10.27 6.02 -9.17
CA ILE A 123 -9.44 7.23 -9.00
C ILE A 123 -8.58 7.22 -7.72
N SER A 124 -8.86 6.31 -6.79
CA SER A 124 -8.01 6.06 -5.64
C SER A 124 -8.15 4.63 -5.14
N ILE A 125 -7.07 4.10 -4.58
CA ILE A 125 -6.98 2.77 -3.99
C ILE A 125 -6.26 2.89 -2.65
N LEU A 126 -6.74 2.14 -1.66
CA LEU A 126 -6.04 1.91 -0.42
C LEU A 126 -6.04 0.41 -0.10
N ILE A 127 -4.87 -0.11 0.24
CA ILE A 127 -4.68 -1.47 0.76
C ILE A 127 -3.81 -1.33 2.01
N ASP A 128 -4.36 -1.74 3.14
CA ASP A 128 -3.76 -1.52 4.44
C ASP A 128 -3.80 -2.81 5.26
N VAL A 129 -2.66 -3.20 5.80
CA VAL A 129 -2.48 -4.40 6.63
C VAL A 129 -1.77 -3.97 7.89
N ASN A 130 -2.56 -3.81 8.94
CA ASN A 130 -2.10 -3.31 10.23
C ASN A 130 -2.42 -4.29 11.37
N LYS A 131 -1.74 -4.11 12.49
CA LYS A 131 -2.06 -4.76 13.77
C LYS A 131 -2.76 -3.74 14.64
N GLU A 132 -3.99 -4.03 15.06
CA GLU A 132 -4.73 -3.22 16.03
C GLU A 132 -4.64 -3.85 17.42
N PHE A 133 -4.38 -3.04 18.45
CA PHE A 133 -4.44 -3.49 19.83
C PHE A 133 -5.89 -3.78 20.22
N MET A 134 -6.14 -4.98 20.75
CA MET A 134 -7.42 -5.33 21.33
C MET A 134 -7.66 -4.49 22.59
N LYS A 135 -8.67 -3.62 22.55
CA LYS A 135 -9.04 -2.76 23.69
C LYS A 135 -9.70 -3.55 24.83
N ASP A 136 -10.28 -4.71 24.51
CA ASP A 136 -11.15 -5.46 25.43
C ASP A 136 -10.48 -6.68 26.09
N LYS A 137 -9.20 -6.93 25.81
CA LYS A 137 -8.43 -8.02 26.43
C LYS A 137 -7.20 -7.49 27.17
N PRO A 138 -6.99 -7.87 28.44
CA PRO A 138 -5.74 -7.55 29.12
C PRO A 138 -4.56 -8.24 28.41
N GLY A 139 -3.45 -7.51 28.20
CA GLY A 139 -2.18 -8.08 27.76
C GLY A 139 -1.64 -7.67 26.37
N PHE A 140 -1.90 -6.46 25.87
CA PHE A 140 -1.36 -5.98 24.57
C PHE A 140 -1.55 -6.98 23.42
N THR A 141 -2.67 -7.70 23.42
CA THR A 141 -2.99 -8.62 22.33
C THR A 141 -3.31 -7.80 21.09
N THR A 142 -2.72 -8.15 19.95
CA THR A 142 -2.94 -7.46 18.69
C THR A 142 -3.65 -8.39 17.72
N ASN A 143 -4.69 -7.89 17.06
CA ASN A 143 -5.33 -8.59 15.96
C ASN A 143 -4.96 -7.90 14.65
N ARG A 144 -4.64 -8.70 13.65
CA ARG A 144 -4.41 -8.17 12.30
C ARG A 144 -5.73 -7.75 11.68
N LYS A 145 -5.67 -6.68 10.89
CA LYS A 145 -6.80 -6.15 10.13
C LYS A 145 -6.32 -5.78 8.75
N ILE A 146 -7.04 -6.26 7.74
CA ILE A 146 -6.84 -5.91 6.35
C ILE A 146 -7.96 -4.96 5.95
N THR A 147 -7.61 -3.79 5.44
CA THR A 147 -8.56 -2.83 4.88
C THR A 147 -8.27 -2.67 3.40
N MET A 148 -9.28 -2.81 2.56
CA MET A 148 -9.22 -2.44 1.15
C MET A 148 -10.28 -1.40 0.86
N GLU A 149 -9.90 -0.33 0.18
CA GLU A 149 -10.79 0.75 -0.19
C GLU A 149 -10.54 1.15 -1.65
N LEU A 150 -11.63 1.34 -2.38
CA LEU A 150 -11.66 1.82 -3.75
C LEU A 150 -12.52 3.08 -3.81
N GLN A 151 -12.01 4.10 -4.48
CA GLN A 151 -12.76 5.30 -4.83
C GLN A 151 -12.99 5.34 -6.33
N SER A 152 -14.24 5.55 -6.71
CA SER A 152 -14.67 5.81 -8.08
C SER A 152 -15.33 7.18 -8.17
N GLN A 153 -15.72 7.59 -9.38
CA GLN A 153 -16.55 8.77 -9.58
C GLN A 153 -17.98 8.63 -9.01
N LYS A 154 -18.44 7.39 -8.79
CA LYS A 154 -19.80 7.07 -8.31
C LYS A 154 -19.89 6.92 -6.78
N GLY A 155 -18.75 6.98 -6.09
CA GLY A 155 -18.63 6.73 -4.66
C GLY A 155 -17.48 5.78 -4.33
N CYS A 156 -17.45 5.35 -3.08
CA CYS A 156 -16.36 4.63 -2.45
C CYS A 156 -16.86 3.33 -1.84
N ALA A 157 -16.09 2.26 -2.02
CA ALA A 157 -16.32 0.96 -1.41
C ALA A 157 -15.14 0.63 -0.49
N LYS A 158 -15.43 0.12 0.70
CA LYS A 158 -14.40 -0.32 1.64
C LYS A 158 -14.81 -1.65 2.27
N VAL A 159 -13.86 -2.56 2.37
CA VAL A 159 -14.02 -3.80 3.12
C VAL A 159 -12.94 -3.88 4.19
N ILE A 160 -13.36 -4.31 5.38
CA ILE A 160 -12.50 -4.55 6.53
C ILE A 160 -12.59 -6.03 6.88
N ILE A 161 -11.45 -6.70 6.83
CA ILE A 161 -11.29 -8.13 7.10
C ILE A 161 -10.42 -8.27 8.36
N PRO A 162 -11.02 -8.40 9.55
CA PRO A 162 -10.27 -8.70 10.77
C PRO A 162 -9.78 -10.15 10.75
N GLU A 163 -8.66 -10.41 11.43
CA GLU A 163 -8.12 -11.76 11.65
C GLU A 163 -9.07 -12.62 12.48
N ASP A 164 -9.64 -12.03 13.53
CA ASP A 164 -10.72 -12.63 14.32
C ASP A 164 -11.93 -11.69 14.26
N GLY A 165 -12.98 -12.11 13.56
CA GLY A 165 -14.25 -11.39 13.55
C GLY A 165 -15.01 -11.48 12.24
N ASN A 166 -16.08 -10.69 12.15
CA ASN A 166 -16.89 -10.60 10.95
C ASN A 166 -16.30 -9.57 10.00
N ILE A 167 -16.35 -9.90 8.71
CA ILE A 167 -16.03 -8.98 7.64
C ILE A 167 -17.10 -7.89 7.61
N THR A 168 -16.67 -6.64 7.47
CA THR A 168 -17.58 -5.49 7.38
C THR A 168 -17.36 -4.74 6.08
N HIS A 169 -18.48 -4.31 5.48
CA HIS A 169 -18.51 -3.66 4.18
C HIS A 169 -19.12 -2.27 4.32
N PHE A 170 -18.43 -1.28 3.78
CA PHE A 170 -18.83 0.11 3.88
C PHE A 170 -18.95 0.74 2.50
N TYR A 171 -19.93 1.62 2.40
CA TYR A 171 -20.16 2.48 1.26
C TYR A 171 -20.09 3.94 1.69
N SER A 172 -19.63 4.80 0.79
CA SER A 172 -19.61 6.25 0.99
C SER A 172 -19.75 6.97 -0.35
N LEU A 173 -20.41 8.12 -0.37
CA LEU A 173 -20.44 8.98 -1.55
C LEU A 173 -19.19 9.87 -1.68
N ASP A 174 -18.58 10.22 -0.55
CA ASP A 174 -17.50 11.23 -0.47
C ASP A 174 -16.18 10.69 0.12
N CYS A 175 -16.14 9.39 0.44
CA CYS A 175 -15.07 8.69 1.14
C CYS A 175 -14.78 9.22 2.57
N LYS A 176 -15.66 10.04 3.14
CA LYS A 176 -15.52 10.59 4.50
C LYS A 176 -16.56 10.01 5.43
N GLU A 177 -17.82 10.06 5.03
CA GLU A 177 -18.94 9.50 5.78
C GLU A 177 -19.22 8.07 5.30
N TRP A 178 -18.86 7.10 6.13
CA TRP A 178 -18.98 5.68 5.81
C TRP A 178 -20.22 5.08 6.45
N ILE A 179 -21.01 4.38 5.64
CA ILE A 179 -22.23 3.69 6.05
C ILE A 179 -22.00 2.20 5.82
N GLU A 180 -22.34 1.38 6.81
CA GLU A 180 -22.35 -0.07 6.68
C GLU A 180 -23.61 -0.49 5.88
N ASP A 181 -23.48 -0.51 4.55
CA ASP A 181 -24.55 -0.91 3.63
C ASP A 181 -23.98 -1.86 2.56
N PHE A 182 -24.22 -3.14 2.77
CA PHE A 182 -23.75 -4.20 1.89
C PHE A 182 -24.36 -4.11 0.47
N SER A 183 -25.62 -3.68 0.35
CA SER A 183 -26.31 -3.57 -0.93
C SER A 183 -25.68 -2.48 -1.79
N MET A 184 -25.46 -1.30 -1.21
CA MET A 184 -24.83 -0.17 -1.90
C MET A 184 -23.36 -0.46 -2.23
N TYR A 185 -22.61 -1.05 -1.30
CA TYR A 185 -21.26 -1.54 -1.53
C TYR A 185 -21.20 -2.47 -2.75
N ARG A 186 -22.09 -3.47 -2.78
CA ARG A 186 -22.16 -4.45 -3.87
C ARG A 186 -22.54 -3.78 -5.19
N ASN A 187 -23.60 -2.99 -5.22
CA ASN A 187 -24.06 -2.30 -6.43
C ASN A 187 -22.95 -1.42 -7.03
N LEU A 188 -22.21 -0.70 -6.19
CA LEU A 188 -21.05 0.09 -6.64
C LEU A 188 -20.01 -0.80 -7.31
N LEU A 189 -19.55 -1.86 -6.64
CA LEU A 189 -18.52 -2.75 -7.18
C LEU A 189 -18.94 -3.43 -8.50
N TYR A 190 -20.19 -3.89 -8.60
CA TYR A 190 -20.70 -4.50 -9.83
C TYR A 190 -20.83 -3.50 -10.98
N SER A 191 -20.90 -2.21 -10.69
CA SER A 191 -20.88 -1.14 -11.70
C SER A 191 -19.47 -0.77 -12.19
N LEU A 192 -18.42 -1.37 -11.61
CA LEU A 192 -17.03 -1.20 -11.99
C LEU A 192 -16.57 -2.34 -12.92
N HIS A 193 -15.96 -1.94 -14.03
CA HIS A 193 -15.36 -2.77 -15.06
C HIS A 193 -13.94 -2.26 -15.40
N PRO A 194 -12.98 -2.33 -14.46
CA PRO A 194 -11.63 -1.86 -14.69
C PRO A 194 -10.98 -2.60 -15.86
N THR A 195 -10.21 -1.87 -16.65
CA THR A 195 -9.43 -2.41 -17.78
C THR A 195 -8.05 -2.91 -17.35
N ILE A 196 -7.52 -2.35 -16.26
CA ILE A 196 -6.23 -2.76 -15.68
C ILE A 196 -6.42 -4.06 -14.87
N SER A 197 -5.61 -5.07 -15.19
CA SER A 197 -5.70 -6.42 -14.60
C SER A 197 -5.59 -6.41 -13.09
N GLU A 198 -4.62 -5.68 -12.55
CA GLU A 198 -4.37 -5.60 -11.11
C GLU A 198 -5.55 -4.97 -10.36
N ILE A 199 -6.24 -4.00 -10.98
CA ILE A 199 -7.43 -3.37 -10.41
C ILE A 199 -8.62 -4.32 -10.48
N ASN A 200 -8.77 -5.01 -11.60
CA ASN A 200 -9.82 -6.01 -11.79
C ASN A 200 -9.69 -7.14 -10.76
N GLU A 201 -8.47 -7.58 -10.42
CA GLU A 201 -8.24 -8.56 -9.34
C GLU A 201 -8.75 -8.06 -7.99
N ILE A 202 -8.46 -6.81 -7.62
CA ILE A 202 -8.94 -6.20 -6.37
C ILE A 202 -10.47 -6.10 -6.36
N VAL A 203 -11.07 -5.58 -7.44
CA VAL A 203 -12.53 -5.47 -7.56
C VAL A 203 -13.19 -6.86 -7.46
N ASN A 204 -12.64 -7.87 -8.15
CA ASN A 204 -13.20 -9.22 -8.13
C ASN A 204 -13.04 -9.89 -6.76
N PHE A 205 -11.94 -9.65 -6.06
CA PHE A 205 -11.78 -10.09 -4.68
C PHE A 205 -12.81 -9.41 -3.77
N MET A 206 -12.92 -8.08 -3.82
CA MET A 206 -13.90 -7.32 -3.03
C MET A 206 -15.35 -7.75 -3.29
N LYS A 207 -15.67 -8.20 -4.52
CA LYS A 207 -16.96 -8.81 -4.89
C LYS A 207 -17.15 -10.23 -4.34
N LYS A 208 -16.07 -10.99 -4.10
CA LYS A 208 -16.12 -12.38 -3.62
C LYS A 208 -16.09 -12.48 -2.11
N VAL A 209 -15.44 -11.54 -1.45
CA VAL A 209 -15.41 -11.42 0.01
C VAL A 209 -16.79 -10.92 0.45
N ILE A 210 -17.75 -11.85 0.44
CA ILE A 210 -19.15 -11.75 0.83
C ILE A 210 -19.42 -12.91 1.80
#